data_AF-A0A0P1BHI8-F1
#
_entry.id   AF-A0A0P1BHI8-F1
#
_cell.length_a   1.000
_cell.length_b   1.000
_cell.length_c   1.000
_cell.angle_alpha   90.00
_cell.angle_beta   90.00
_cell.angle_gamma   90.00
#
_symmetry.space_group_name_H-M   'P 1'
#
loop_
_entity.id
_entity.type
_entity.pdbx_description
1 polymer ?
#
loop_
_entity_poly.entity_id
_entity_poly.type
_entity_poly.pdbx_seq_one_letter_code
_entity_poly.pdbx_strand_id
1 'polypeptide(L)'
;MAGSKGGEAPGGKGLTEATIQDAPPGTRKSLLSNFDFDELIKTHLASQNSVVSNVALFDKEDGQPVGATIPSFANAFAPEEVNNLLDIFTRLSSPAGDISNVDKITLGGTEYTLSGPRGNQYPAEIASLHSDKNVLFATPTATLLLVLEAAPGADTKQATDAKQAFYTAVKSFNEALASKGL
;
A
#
# COMPACT_ATOMS: atom_id res chain seq x y z
N MET A 1 3.51 -15.45 55.62
CA MET A 1 2.52 -14.35 55.57
C MET A 1 3.08 -13.30 54.62
N ALA A 2 2.71 -13.34 53.34
CA ALA A 2 1.61 -12.55 52.75
C ALA A 2 1.92 -11.05 52.84
N GLY A 3 2.47 -10.42 51.80
CA GLY A 3 1.77 -9.83 50.63
C GLY A 3 2.38 -8.42 50.44
N SER A 4 2.46 -7.74 49.30
CA SER A 4 1.86 -7.90 47.99
C SER A 4 2.79 -7.21 46.98
N LYS A 5 3.26 -7.92 45.95
CA LYS A 5 3.75 -7.27 44.72
C LYS A 5 2.53 -7.04 43.84
N GLY A 6 2.04 -5.80 43.83
CA GLY A 6 1.10 -5.36 42.79
C GLY A 6 1.82 -5.42 41.46
N GLY A 7 1.46 -6.40 40.64
CA GLY A 7 1.88 -6.44 39.24
C GLY A 7 1.25 -5.25 38.54
N GLU A 8 2.09 -4.31 38.12
CA GLU A 8 1.76 -3.43 37.00
C GLU A 8 1.35 -4.32 35.82
N ALA A 9 0.10 -4.16 35.39
CA ALA A 9 -0.32 -4.64 34.09
C ALA A 9 0.61 -4.01 33.04
N PRO A 10 1.25 -4.77 32.14
CA PRO A 10 1.98 -4.15 31.06
C PRO A 10 0.96 -3.47 30.16
N GLY A 11 0.90 -2.14 30.26
CA GLY A 11 0.21 -1.27 29.32
C GLY A 11 0.66 -1.56 27.90
N GLY A 12 -0.30 -1.46 26.97
CA GLY A 12 -0.24 -1.98 25.60
C GLY A 12 1.12 -1.82 24.93
N LYS A 13 1.76 -2.97 24.65
CA LYS A 13 2.70 -3.03 23.55
C LYS A 13 1.90 -2.77 22.28
N GLY A 14 2.04 -1.57 21.71
CA GLY A 14 1.61 -1.30 20.35
C GLY A 14 2.14 -2.40 19.45
N LEU A 15 1.31 -2.89 18.53
CA LEU A 15 1.73 -3.86 17.54
C LEU A 15 2.92 -3.28 16.78
N THR A 16 4.06 -3.97 16.79
CA THR A 16 5.22 -3.58 16.00
C THR A 16 5.15 -4.25 14.64
N GLU A 17 5.78 -3.61 13.66
CA GLU A 17 5.89 -4.13 12.29
C GLU A 17 6.41 -5.59 12.26
N ALA A 18 7.45 -5.86 13.05
CA ALA A 18 8.01 -7.21 13.21
C ALA A 18 7.02 -8.21 13.83
N THR A 19 6.12 -7.77 14.72
CA THR A 19 5.11 -8.64 15.33
C THR A 19 4.03 -9.04 14.32
N ILE A 20 3.65 -8.13 13.42
CA ILE A 20 2.63 -8.40 12.41
C ILE A 20 3.23 -9.25 11.29
N GLN A 21 4.48 -9.00 10.89
CA GLN A 21 5.16 -9.80 9.87
C GLN A 21 5.43 -11.25 10.31
N ASP A 22 5.88 -11.47 11.54
CA ASP A 22 6.21 -12.82 12.06
C ASP A 22 4.97 -13.63 12.47
N ALA A 23 3.80 -12.99 12.58
CA ALA A 23 2.57 -13.65 12.98
C ALA A 23 2.12 -14.70 11.94
N PRO A 24 1.66 -15.89 12.36
CA PRO A 24 1.02 -16.85 11.47
C PRO A 24 -0.17 -16.22 10.72
N PRO A 25 -0.51 -16.69 9.51
CA PRO A 25 -1.55 -16.06 8.67
C PRO A 25 -2.89 -15.79 9.37
N GLY A 26 -3.38 -16.75 10.17
CA GLY A 26 -4.63 -16.58 10.93
C GLY A 26 -4.54 -15.55 12.07
N THR A 27 -3.36 -15.43 12.68
CA THR A 27 -3.10 -14.42 13.73
C THR A 27 -2.95 -13.05 13.09
N ARG A 28 -2.22 -12.93 11.97
CA ARG A 28 -2.05 -11.67 11.25
C ARG A 28 -3.36 -11.10 10.74
N LYS A 29 -4.23 -11.95 10.16
CA LYS A 29 -5.57 -11.54 9.76
C LYS A 29 -6.38 -10.98 10.93
N SER A 30 -6.25 -11.58 12.11
CA SER A 30 -6.87 -11.07 13.34
C SER A 30 -6.26 -9.74 13.80
N LEU A 31 -4.94 -9.55 13.61
CA LEU A 31 -4.25 -8.29 13.92
C LEU A 31 -4.68 -7.16 12.97
N LEU A 32 -4.74 -7.43 11.67
CA LEU A 32 -5.18 -6.48 10.65
C LEU A 32 -6.66 -6.13 10.79
N SER A 33 -7.50 -7.09 11.23
CA SER A 33 -8.92 -6.85 11.51
C SER A 33 -9.17 -5.85 12.66
N ASN A 34 -8.16 -5.54 13.48
CA ASN A 34 -8.28 -4.51 14.52
C ASN A 34 -8.11 -3.08 13.99
N PHE A 35 -7.68 -2.92 12.73
CA PHE A 35 -7.51 -1.61 12.11
C PHE A 35 -8.74 -1.24 11.30
N ASP A 36 -9.26 -0.04 11.54
CA ASP A 36 -10.26 0.57 10.66
C ASP A 36 -9.52 1.26 9.50
N PHE A 37 -9.21 0.50 8.46
CA PHE A 37 -8.48 1.00 7.30
C PHE A 37 -9.24 2.11 6.57
N ASP A 38 -10.58 2.06 6.56
CA ASP A 38 -11.40 3.09 5.93
C ASP A 38 -11.30 4.42 6.71
N GLU A 39 -11.25 4.38 8.05
CA GLU A 39 -10.97 5.56 8.88
C GLU A 39 -9.55 6.09 8.65
N LEU A 40 -8.55 5.20 8.51
CA LEU A 40 -7.18 5.61 8.23
C LEU A 40 -7.05 6.31 6.88
N ILE A 41 -7.63 5.74 5.83
CA ILE A 41 -7.70 6.36 4.50
C ILE A 41 -8.36 7.73 4.60
N LYS A 42 -9.52 7.82 5.25
CA LYS A 42 -10.24 9.10 5.39
C LYS A 42 -9.40 10.13 6.17
N THR A 43 -8.81 9.76 7.28
CA THR A 43 -8.07 10.68 8.14
C THR A 43 -6.83 11.25 7.44
N HIS A 44 -6.11 10.40 6.70
CA HIS A 44 -4.83 10.79 6.09
C HIS A 44 -4.98 11.34 4.67
N LEU A 45 -6.02 10.94 3.93
CA LEU A 45 -6.17 11.27 2.51
C LEU A 45 -7.41 12.12 2.19
N ALA A 46 -8.35 12.36 3.10
CA ALA A 46 -9.54 13.17 2.79
C ALA A 46 -9.21 14.62 2.39
N SER A 47 -8.10 15.19 2.89
CA SER A 47 -7.63 16.52 2.48
C SER A 47 -6.93 16.51 1.11
N GLN A 48 -6.67 15.33 0.55
CA GLN A 48 -5.88 15.08 -0.66
C GLN A 48 -6.76 14.61 -1.83
N ASN A 49 -8.09 14.69 -1.72
CA ASN A 49 -9.05 14.30 -2.76
C ASN A 49 -8.86 15.07 -4.09
N SER A 50 -8.13 16.19 -4.06
CA SER A 50 -7.75 16.96 -5.24
C SER A 50 -6.64 16.30 -6.07
N VAL A 51 -5.90 15.33 -5.51
CA VAL A 51 -4.78 14.65 -6.16
C VAL A 51 -4.92 13.12 -6.14
N VAL A 52 -5.61 12.54 -5.15
CA VAL A 52 -5.93 11.11 -5.06
C VAL A 52 -7.44 10.93 -5.29
N SER A 53 -7.84 10.11 -6.27
CA SER A 53 -9.25 9.79 -6.52
C SER A 53 -9.73 8.58 -5.74
N ASN A 54 -8.97 7.48 -5.80
CA ASN A 54 -9.33 6.23 -5.12
C ASN A 54 -8.12 5.58 -4.46
N VAL A 55 -8.37 4.79 -3.41
CA VAL A 55 -7.36 4.03 -2.69
C VAL A 55 -7.92 2.65 -2.39
N ALA A 56 -7.08 1.63 -2.56
CA ALA A 56 -7.30 0.29 -2.05
C ALA A 56 -6.04 -0.19 -1.33
N LEU A 57 -6.24 -0.88 -0.21
CA LEU A 57 -5.20 -1.55 0.54
C LEU A 57 -5.44 -3.05 0.45
N PHE A 58 -4.37 -3.80 0.22
CA PHE A 58 -4.38 -5.25 0.12
C PHE A 58 -3.40 -5.84 1.12
N ASP A 59 -3.75 -6.98 1.70
CA ASP A 59 -2.81 -7.78 2.49
C ASP A 59 -1.71 -8.31 1.57
N LYS A 60 -0.45 -8.18 1.98
CA LYS A 60 0.71 -8.57 1.18
C LYS A 60 0.90 -10.09 1.06
N GLU A 61 0.30 -10.88 1.95
CA GLU A 61 0.47 -12.33 1.99
C GLU A 61 -0.51 -13.07 1.09
N ASP A 62 -1.73 -12.56 0.95
CA ASP A 62 -2.78 -13.22 0.17
C ASP A 62 -3.40 -12.34 -0.94
N GLY A 63 -3.09 -11.04 -0.97
CA GLY A 63 -3.59 -10.10 -1.96
C GLY A 63 -5.06 -9.71 -1.78
N GLN A 64 -5.69 -10.07 -0.66
CA GLN A 64 -7.08 -9.72 -0.38
C GLN A 64 -7.22 -8.25 0.02
N PRO A 65 -8.31 -7.57 -0.38
CA PRO A 65 -8.54 -6.20 0.04
C PRO A 65 -8.86 -6.13 1.54
N VAL A 66 -8.23 -5.18 2.23
CA VAL A 66 -8.43 -4.90 3.66
C VAL A 66 -9.05 -3.53 3.93
N GLY A 67 -9.01 -2.60 2.97
CA GLY A 67 -9.66 -1.29 3.08
C GLY A 67 -9.67 -0.53 1.76
N ALA A 68 -10.62 0.38 1.56
CA ALA A 68 -10.72 1.16 0.33
C ALA A 68 -11.53 2.45 0.48
N THR A 69 -11.26 3.45 -0.36
CA THR A 69 -12.15 4.61 -0.48
C THR A 69 -13.55 4.22 -0.93
N ILE A 70 -13.64 3.31 -1.90
CA ILE A 70 -14.88 2.70 -2.39
C ILE A 70 -14.68 1.20 -2.58
N PRO A 71 -15.61 0.34 -2.11
CA PRO A 71 -15.47 -1.11 -2.22
C PRO A 71 -15.34 -1.62 -3.66
N SER A 72 -16.00 -0.96 -4.61
CA SER A 72 -15.95 -1.34 -6.02
C SER A 72 -14.58 -1.15 -6.66
N PHE A 73 -13.75 -0.22 -6.13
CA PHE A 73 -12.38 -0.03 -6.61
C PHE A 73 -11.49 -1.19 -6.17
N ALA A 74 -11.50 -1.54 -4.88
CA ALA A 74 -10.73 -2.69 -4.39
C ALA A 74 -11.17 -4.02 -5.02
N ASN A 75 -12.48 -4.24 -5.17
CA ASN A 75 -13.01 -5.47 -5.76
C ASN A 75 -12.82 -5.56 -7.29
N ALA A 76 -12.33 -4.50 -7.93
CA ALA A 76 -11.98 -4.57 -9.35
C ALA A 76 -10.70 -5.40 -9.58
N PHE A 77 -9.86 -5.56 -8.56
CA PHE A 77 -8.58 -6.25 -8.66
C PHE A 77 -8.69 -7.67 -8.08
N ALA A 78 -8.37 -8.68 -8.88
CA ALA A 78 -8.34 -10.04 -8.38
C ALA A 78 -7.09 -10.25 -7.50
N PRO A 79 -7.16 -11.04 -6.41
CA PRO A 79 -6.00 -11.31 -5.56
C PRO A 79 -4.78 -11.85 -6.32
N GLU A 80 -5.00 -12.65 -7.37
CA GLU A 80 -3.92 -13.16 -8.24
C GLU A 80 -3.19 -12.03 -8.98
N GLU A 81 -3.91 -10.99 -9.44
CA GLU A 81 -3.31 -9.83 -10.11
C GLU A 81 -2.52 -8.96 -9.12
N VAL A 82 -3.04 -8.81 -7.90
CA VAL A 82 -2.36 -8.10 -6.80
C VAL A 82 -1.08 -8.82 -6.39
N ASN A 83 -1.14 -10.14 -6.25
CA ASN A 83 0.04 -10.97 -5.95
C ASN A 83 1.10 -10.89 -7.06
N ASN A 84 0.68 -10.86 -8.33
CA ASN A 84 1.61 -10.65 -9.44
C ASN A 84 2.31 -9.27 -9.35
N LEU A 85 1.57 -8.22 -8.99
CA LEU A 85 2.16 -6.90 -8.75
C LEU A 85 3.18 -6.90 -7.59
N LEU A 86 2.88 -7.60 -6.50
CA LEU A 86 3.80 -7.78 -5.37
C LEU A 86 5.08 -8.55 -5.74
N ASP A 87 4.94 -9.59 -6.57
CA ASP A 87 6.08 -10.34 -7.08
C ASP A 87 6.99 -9.45 -7.95
N ILE A 88 6.41 -8.55 -8.76
CA ILE A 88 7.19 -7.54 -9.51
C ILE A 88 7.96 -6.61 -8.55
N PHE A 89 7.32 -6.10 -7.49
CA PHE A 89 8.04 -5.29 -6.49
C PHE A 89 9.18 -6.06 -5.83
N THR A 90 8.97 -7.33 -5.52
CA THR A 90 9.98 -8.22 -4.92
C THR A 90 11.17 -8.41 -5.86
N ARG A 91 10.92 -8.65 -7.15
CA ARG A 91 11.97 -8.77 -8.17
C ARG A 91 12.72 -7.47 -8.38
N LEU A 92 12.03 -6.34 -8.46
CA LEU A 92 12.63 -5.01 -8.63
C LEU A 92 13.48 -4.57 -7.43
N SER A 93 13.13 -5.06 -6.23
CA SER A 93 13.87 -4.77 -5.00
C SER A 93 15.09 -5.71 -4.82
N SER A 94 15.18 -6.79 -5.58
CA SER A 94 16.27 -7.76 -5.48
C SER A 94 17.46 -7.36 -6.34
N PRO A 95 18.70 -7.31 -5.81
CA PRO A 95 19.89 -6.97 -6.58
C PRO A 95 20.22 -8.00 -7.69
N ALA A 96 19.65 -9.20 -7.61
CA ALA A 96 19.77 -10.26 -8.62
C ALA A 96 18.45 -10.55 -9.35
N GLY A 97 17.42 -9.71 -9.14
CA GLY A 97 16.11 -9.89 -9.76
C GLY A 97 16.18 -9.72 -11.28
N ASP A 98 15.64 -10.67 -12.02
CA ASP A 98 15.45 -10.52 -13.45
C ASP A 98 14.27 -9.56 -13.69
N ILE A 99 14.59 -8.40 -14.25
CA ILE A 99 13.65 -7.32 -14.58
C ILE A 99 13.26 -7.33 -16.06
N SER A 100 13.55 -8.42 -16.78
CA SER A 100 13.17 -8.55 -18.18
C SER A 100 11.66 -8.77 -18.28
N ASN A 101 10.99 -8.01 -19.16
CA ASN A 101 9.56 -8.12 -19.45
C ASN A 101 8.57 -7.72 -18.34
N VAL A 102 8.97 -6.92 -17.35
CA VAL A 102 8.04 -6.35 -16.34
C VAL A 102 7.37 -5.04 -16.76
N ASP A 103 7.47 -4.66 -18.04
CA ASP A 103 6.95 -3.36 -18.53
C ASP A 103 5.43 -3.31 -18.61
N LYS A 104 4.72 -4.44 -18.53
CA LYS A 104 3.26 -4.51 -18.63
C LYS A 104 2.66 -5.45 -17.59
N ILE A 105 1.52 -5.05 -17.03
CA ILE A 105 0.72 -5.86 -16.10
C ILE A 105 -0.76 -5.67 -16.39
N THR A 106 -1.58 -6.71 -16.17
CA THR A 106 -3.04 -6.60 -16.19
C THR A 106 -3.58 -6.52 -14.77
N LEU A 107 -4.41 -5.52 -14.50
CA LEU A 107 -5.08 -5.29 -13.22
C LEU A 107 -6.54 -4.91 -13.50
N GLY A 108 -7.49 -5.65 -12.93
CA GLY A 108 -8.91 -5.45 -13.16
C GLY A 108 -9.30 -5.44 -14.63
N GLY A 109 -8.70 -6.35 -15.41
CA GLY A 109 -8.92 -6.48 -16.85
C GLY A 109 -8.39 -5.31 -17.69
N THR A 110 -7.59 -4.40 -17.13
CA THR A 110 -6.93 -3.31 -17.85
C THR A 110 -5.43 -3.55 -17.90
N GLU A 111 -4.83 -3.44 -19.09
CA GLU A 111 -3.38 -3.48 -19.26
C GLU A 111 -2.77 -2.12 -18.87
N TYR A 112 -1.79 -2.15 -17.98
CA TYR A 112 -1.01 -1.01 -17.55
C TYR A 112 0.44 -1.16 -17.98
N THR A 113 1.04 -0.07 -18.42
CA THR A 113 2.49 0.05 -18.60
C THR A 113 3.12 0.45 -17.27
N LEU A 114 4.01 -0.39 -16.76
CA LEU A 114 4.72 -0.15 -15.50
C LEU A 114 5.90 0.79 -15.73
N SER A 115 5.95 1.86 -14.94
CA SER A 115 7.00 2.87 -14.91
C SER A 115 7.52 3.00 -13.49
N GLY A 116 8.66 2.38 -13.23
CA GLY A 116 9.32 2.35 -11.91
C GLY A 116 8.93 1.16 -11.03
N PRO A 117 9.57 0.97 -9.85
CA PRO A 117 10.65 1.78 -9.27
C PRO A 117 12.00 1.54 -9.96
N ARG A 118 12.39 2.43 -10.87
CA ARG A 118 13.67 2.33 -11.58
C ARG A 118 14.68 3.18 -10.82
N GLY A 119 15.33 2.61 -9.79
CA GLY A 119 16.61 3.00 -9.14
C GLY A 119 16.97 4.47 -8.84
N ASN A 120 16.18 5.45 -9.28
CA ASN A 120 16.45 6.89 -9.38
C ASN A 120 15.15 7.72 -9.33
N GLN A 121 13.98 7.09 -9.25
CA GLN A 121 12.72 7.80 -8.97
C GLN A 121 12.47 7.77 -7.46
N TYR A 122 12.32 8.93 -6.86
CA TYR A 122 12.04 9.08 -5.43
C TYR A 122 10.53 9.35 -5.24
N PRO A 123 9.83 8.61 -4.36
CA PRO A 123 10.34 7.50 -3.54
C PRO A 123 10.61 6.24 -4.38
N ALA A 124 11.68 5.52 -4.04
CA ALA A 124 12.11 4.29 -4.73
C ALA A 124 11.16 3.10 -4.56
N GLU A 125 10.02 3.31 -3.90
CA GLU A 125 9.07 2.29 -3.48
C GLU A 125 7.70 2.47 -4.16
N ILE A 126 7.57 3.42 -5.11
CA ILE A 126 6.33 3.66 -5.83
C ILE A 126 6.49 3.24 -7.30
N ALA A 127 5.64 2.31 -7.76
CA ALA A 127 5.47 2.03 -9.19
C ALA A 127 4.33 2.87 -9.74
N SER A 128 4.54 3.50 -10.90
CA SER A 128 3.48 4.17 -11.64
C SER A 128 2.97 3.22 -12.73
N LEU A 129 1.66 3.00 -12.78
CA LEU A 129 0.98 2.10 -13.71
C LEU A 129 0.13 2.97 -14.63
N HIS A 130 0.51 3.06 -15.90
CA HIS A 130 -0.16 3.92 -16.87
C HIS A 130 -1.06 3.09 -17.79
N SER A 131 -2.36 3.42 -17.84
CA SER A 131 -3.27 2.94 -18.88
C SER A 131 -3.79 4.11 -19.71
N ASP A 132 -4.59 3.82 -20.74
CA ASP A 132 -5.30 4.82 -21.53
C ASP A 132 -6.51 5.43 -20.77
N LYS A 133 -6.92 4.82 -19.65
CA LYS A 133 -8.08 5.23 -18.87
C LYS A 133 -7.72 6.04 -17.63
N ASN A 134 -6.66 5.63 -16.95
CA ASN A 134 -6.26 6.17 -15.65
C ASN A 134 -4.79 5.84 -15.35
N VAL A 135 -4.26 6.50 -14.31
CA VAL A 135 -2.94 6.20 -13.78
C VAL A 135 -3.09 5.73 -12.34
N LEU A 136 -2.58 4.53 -12.09
CA LEU A 136 -2.48 3.98 -10.75
C LEU A 136 -1.06 4.14 -10.24
N PHE A 137 -0.94 4.24 -8.93
CA PHE A 137 0.33 4.19 -8.22
C PHE A 137 0.24 3.08 -7.21
N ALA A 138 1.22 2.20 -7.22
CA ALA A 138 1.31 1.11 -6.26
C ALA A 138 2.54 1.29 -5.38
N THR A 139 2.41 0.97 -4.10
CA THR A 139 3.55 1.01 -3.18
C THR A 139 3.35 -0.05 -2.08
N PRO A 140 4.32 -0.95 -1.89
CA PRO A 140 4.27 -1.91 -0.80
C PRO A 140 4.71 -1.25 0.51
N THR A 141 4.07 -1.63 1.61
CA THR A 141 4.57 -1.42 2.98
C THR A 141 5.12 -2.75 3.52
N ALA A 142 5.33 -2.79 4.83
CA ALA A 142 5.76 -3.98 5.53
C ALA A 142 4.74 -5.13 5.41
N THR A 143 3.45 -4.81 5.50
CA THR A 143 2.37 -5.80 5.59
C THR A 143 1.28 -5.62 4.53
N LEU A 144 1.26 -4.49 3.83
CA LEU A 144 0.22 -4.13 2.87
C LEU A 144 0.80 -3.79 1.50
N LEU A 145 -0.07 -3.85 0.49
CA LEU A 145 0.12 -3.14 -0.78
C LEU A 145 -0.93 -2.03 -0.86
N LEU A 146 -0.49 -0.81 -1.14
CA LEU A 146 -1.39 0.29 -1.47
C LEU A 146 -1.47 0.43 -2.98
N VAL A 147 -2.70 0.58 -3.48
CA VAL A 147 -2.99 0.95 -4.87
C VAL A 147 -3.83 2.22 -4.85
N LEU A 148 -3.32 3.29 -5.45
CA LEU A 148 -3.94 4.61 -5.47
C LEU A 148 -4.20 5.04 -6.92
N GLU A 149 -5.40 5.52 -7.20
CA GLU A 149 -5.72 6.17 -8.46
C GLU A 149 -5.46 7.66 -8.36
N ALA A 150 -4.66 8.22 -9.28
CA ALA A 150 -4.43 9.63 -9.33
C ALA A 150 -5.64 10.39 -9.90
N ALA A 151 -5.94 11.54 -9.29
CA ALA A 151 -6.95 12.45 -9.80
C ALA A 151 -6.46 13.18 -11.06
N PRO A 152 -7.39 13.71 -11.88
CA PRO A 152 -7.04 14.48 -13.08
C PRO A 152 -6.04 15.60 -12.78
N GLY A 153 -4.92 15.62 -13.49
CA GLY A 153 -3.81 16.57 -13.31
C GLY A 153 -2.63 16.01 -12.51
N ALA A 154 -2.86 15.01 -11.65
CA ALA A 154 -1.82 14.22 -11.00
C ALA A 154 -1.47 12.93 -11.79
N ASP A 155 -2.35 12.53 -12.70
CA ASP A 155 -2.25 11.39 -13.62
C ASP A 155 -1.28 11.59 -14.80
N THR A 156 -0.43 12.62 -14.75
CA THR A 156 0.43 12.98 -15.88
C THR A 156 1.80 12.29 -15.82
N LYS A 157 2.44 12.12 -16.98
CA LYS A 157 3.84 11.65 -17.06
C LYS A 157 4.84 12.74 -16.64
N GLN A 158 4.46 14.01 -16.75
CA GLN A 158 5.32 15.15 -16.44
C GLN A 158 5.39 15.41 -14.93
N ALA A 159 6.46 16.06 -14.48
CA ALA A 159 6.53 16.56 -13.12
C ALA A 159 5.66 17.83 -13.01
N THR A 160 4.57 17.75 -12.26
CA THR A 160 3.65 18.87 -11.98
C THR A 160 3.51 19.04 -10.46
N ASP A 161 3.08 20.21 -10.01
CA ASP A 161 2.80 20.46 -8.58
C ASP A 161 1.76 19.47 -8.03
N ALA A 162 0.73 19.15 -8.84
CA ALA A 162 -0.29 18.16 -8.48
C ALA A 162 0.31 16.75 -8.30
N LYS A 163 1.24 16.34 -9.16
CA LYS A 163 1.93 15.05 -9.05
C LYS A 163 2.89 15.02 -7.84
N GLN A 164 3.57 16.14 -7.55
CA GLN A 164 4.39 16.24 -6.33
C GLN A 164 3.54 16.20 -5.06
N ALA A 165 2.40 16.87 -5.05
CA ALA A 165 1.42 16.81 -3.96
C ALA A 165 0.88 15.38 -3.78
N PHE A 166 0.59 14.68 -4.89
CA PHE A 166 0.23 13.25 -4.86
C PHE A 166 1.32 12.41 -4.19
N TYR A 167 2.57 12.50 -4.64
CA TYR A 167 3.67 11.74 -4.05
C TYR A 167 3.88 12.06 -2.56
N THR A 168 3.70 13.34 -2.19
CA THR A 168 3.77 13.75 -0.79
C THR A 168 2.65 13.11 0.04
N ALA A 169 1.41 13.11 -0.47
CA ALA A 169 0.28 12.47 0.18
C ALA A 169 0.50 10.95 0.36
N VAL A 170 0.96 10.26 -0.68
CA VAL A 170 1.25 8.82 -0.61
C VAL A 170 2.34 8.54 0.41
N LYS A 171 3.43 9.33 0.41
CA LYS A 171 4.52 9.18 1.37
C LYS A 171 4.05 9.39 2.80
N SER A 172 3.31 10.46 3.08
CA SER A 172 2.78 10.73 4.42
C SER A 172 1.82 9.64 4.89
N PHE A 173 1.05 9.04 3.98
CA PHE A 173 0.18 7.91 4.34
C PHE A 173 0.98 6.64 4.64
N ASN A 174 1.99 6.31 3.82
CA ASN A 174 2.91 5.21 4.12
C ASN A 174 3.62 5.38 5.48
N GLU A 175 4.10 6.58 5.80
CA GLU A 175 4.73 6.87 7.11
C GLU A 175 3.74 6.70 8.28
N ALA A 176 2.46 7.03 8.08
CA ALA A 176 1.42 6.83 9.07
C ALA A 176 1.09 5.34 9.30
N LEU A 177 1.12 4.53 8.23
CA LEU A 177 0.97 3.08 8.30
C LEU A 177 2.17 2.44 9.00
N ALA A 178 3.40 2.81 8.60
CA ALA A 178 4.63 2.32 9.23
C ALA A 178 4.70 2.67 10.73
N SER A 179 4.22 3.86 11.12
CA SER A 179 4.13 4.26 12.53
C SER A 179 3.17 3.39 13.36
N LYS A 180 2.28 2.63 12.71
CA LYS A 180 1.37 1.65 13.29
C LYS A 180 1.86 0.20 13.12
N GLY A 181 3.04 0.02 12.53
CA GLY A 181 3.63 -1.28 12.22
C GLY A 181 3.04 -1.97 10.98
N LEU A 182 2.50 -1.20 10.04
CA LEU A 182 1.82 -1.71 8.83
C LEU A 182 2.65 -1.51 7.57
#